data_AF-A0A523K885-F1
#
_entry.id   AF-A0A523K885-F1
#
_cell.length_a   1.000
_cell.length_b   1.000
_cell.length_c   1.000
_cell.angle_alpha   90.00
_cell.angle_beta   90.00
_cell.angle_gamma   90.00
#
_symmetry.space_group_name_H-M   'P 1'
#
loop_
_entity.id
_entity.type
_entity.pdbx_description
1 polymer ?
#
loop_
_entity_poly.entity_id
_entity_poly.type
_entity_poly.pdbx_seq_one_letter_code
_entity_poly.pdbx_strand_id
1 'polypeptide(L)'
;MLDSVEQVSQRLPVGVREEQVTRIRGEAERLFAKAVERGIHRQRTTGEKSNLLIQKEDPNRKPRPAELPGITGPCHGVGADVGASLTKLVFRSSDGSLRFDLLPSVDPDETARRISAAQPREIGLTGAGSTQVSGLLKLDTARFAEFEAWRQGTTALLSHQGFTPPVRDLVVSLGTGTSILLIEPGRATRVGGTALGGGTLLGLGAGLVGTADFDELMTLTARGDRRRVDLLVSDIDPDGVIPLPRDLTASAMAKLGMTAETPDPSDLAHAVIGLIGENVGLLAGALAALTGALRIVFAGSTLRRNPTLRNLLACATAARGREVIFPKDGEFAGAIGALELASKNDDA
;
A
#
# COMPACT_ATOMS: atom_id res chain seq x y z
N MET A 1 -25.46 16.40 35.30
CA MET A 1 -24.37 15.42 35.13
C MET A 1 -23.76 15.72 33.78
N LEU A 2 -22.53 16.26 33.74
CA LEU A 2 -21.86 16.63 32.49
C LEU A 2 -21.39 15.36 31.76
N ASP A 3 -21.41 15.42 30.42
CA ASP A 3 -21.05 14.31 29.54
C ASP A 3 -19.54 13.97 29.65
N SER A 4 -19.21 12.70 29.44
CA SER A 4 -17.88 12.10 29.57
C SER A 4 -16.82 12.78 28.70
N VAL A 5 -17.26 13.50 27.66
CA VAL A 5 -16.42 14.29 26.74
C VAL A 5 -15.98 15.63 27.36
N GLU A 6 -16.83 16.28 28.15
CA GLU A 6 -16.50 17.54 28.82
C GLU A 6 -15.48 17.34 29.95
N GLN A 7 -15.56 16.21 30.66
CA GLN A 7 -14.61 15.87 31.73
C GLN A 7 -13.18 15.62 31.23
N VAL A 8 -13.03 15.17 29.97
CA VAL A 8 -11.72 14.94 29.35
C VAL A 8 -11.08 16.24 28.86
N SER A 9 -11.89 17.23 28.47
CA SER A 9 -11.41 18.54 28.00
C SER A 9 -10.71 19.38 29.07
N GLN A 10 -11.01 19.14 30.35
CA GLN A 10 -10.52 19.92 31.49
C GLN A 10 -9.20 19.39 32.10
N ARG A 11 -8.62 18.30 31.59
CA ARG A 11 -7.40 17.68 32.14
C ARG A 11 -6.10 17.89 31.34
N LEU A 12 -6.05 18.86 30.42
CA LEU A 12 -4.81 19.19 29.71
C LEU A 12 -4.44 20.67 29.88
N PRO A 13 -3.27 21.00 30.47
CA PRO A 13 -2.82 22.39 30.64
C PRO A 13 -2.68 23.15 29.32
N VAL A 14 -3.01 24.44 29.38
CA VAL A 14 -3.30 25.38 28.28
C VAL A 14 -2.04 25.85 27.50
N GLY A 15 -0.86 25.26 27.71
CA GLY A 15 0.42 25.77 27.15
C GLY A 15 0.97 25.10 25.89
N VAL A 16 0.43 23.96 25.42
CA VAL A 16 1.03 23.16 24.32
C VAL A 16 0.05 22.95 23.17
N ARG A 17 -0.66 24.00 22.75
CA ARG A 17 -1.53 23.95 21.56
C ARG A 17 -1.19 25.00 20.51
N GLU A 18 -0.66 26.16 20.91
CA GLU A 18 -0.36 27.22 19.94
C GLU A 18 1.07 27.16 19.38
N GLU A 19 2.09 26.80 20.17
CA GLU A 19 3.47 26.68 19.65
C GLU A 19 3.66 25.48 18.72
N GLN A 20 3.03 24.32 19.00
CA GLN A 20 3.13 23.15 18.13
C GLN A 20 2.38 23.34 16.80
N VAL A 21 1.19 23.94 16.82
CA VAL A 21 0.44 24.24 15.60
C VAL A 21 1.17 25.30 14.77
N THR A 22 1.74 26.32 15.42
CA THR A 22 2.51 27.37 14.70
C THR A 22 3.82 26.84 14.14
N ARG A 23 4.52 25.93 14.85
CA ARG A 23 5.73 25.26 14.36
C ARG A 23 5.44 24.30 13.20
N ILE A 24 4.38 23.49 13.30
CA ILE A 24 3.96 22.58 12.23
C ILE A 24 3.49 23.36 10.99
N ARG A 25 2.79 24.48 11.17
CA ARG A 25 2.36 25.35 10.07
C ARG A 25 3.55 26.05 9.39
N GLY A 26 4.48 26.61 10.18
CA GLY A 26 5.67 27.28 9.67
C GLY A 26 6.70 26.35 9.01
N GLU A 27 6.84 25.11 9.49
CA GLU A 27 7.68 24.09 8.83
C GLU A 27 7.03 23.53 7.56
N ALA A 28 5.71 23.33 7.56
CA ALA A 28 4.98 22.91 6.36
C ALA A 28 5.11 23.94 5.23
N GLU A 29 4.89 25.22 5.50
CA GLU A 29 5.03 26.30 4.50
C GLU A 29 6.45 26.41 3.94
N ARG A 30 7.48 26.25 4.78
CA ARG A 30 8.89 26.22 4.31
C ARG A 30 9.23 24.99 3.48
N LEU A 31 8.67 23.82 3.81
CA LEU A 31 8.90 22.57 3.07
C LEU A 31 8.22 22.60 1.70
N PHE A 32 7.02 23.20 1.59
CA PHE A 32 6.34 23.41 0.32
C PHE A 32 7.11 24.36 -0.60
N ALA A 33 7.64 25.48 -0.08
CA ALA A 33 8.42 26.42 -0.89
C ALA A 33 9.71 25.80 -1.46
N LYS A 34 10.42 24.97 -0.68
CA LYS A 34 11.66 24.29 -1.13
C LYS A 34 11.41 23.12 -2.09
N ALA A 35 10.28 22.43 -2.00
CA ALA A 35 9.93 21.35 -2.92
C ALA A 35 9.53 21.89 -4.31
N VAL A 36 8.90 23.08 -4.35
CA VAL A 36 8.55 23.78 -5.60
C VAL A 36 9.79 24.27 -6.35
N GLU A 37 10.83 24.74 -5.64
CA GLU A 37 12.11 25.15 -6.26
C GLU A 37 12.87 24.01 -6.96
N ARG A 38 12.59 22.73 -6.65
CA ARG A 38 13.32 21.57 -7.21
C ARG A 38 12.67 20.94 -8.45
N GLY A 39 11.71 21.61 -9.08
CA GLY A 39 11.32 21.33 -10.47
C GLY A 39 10.82 19.91 -10.72
N ILE A 40 9.61 19.61 -10.26
CA ILE A 40 8.97 18.28 -10.34
C ILE A 40 8.72 17.80 -11.80
N HIS A 41 8.91 18.64 -12.83
CA HIS A 41 8.68 18.25 -14.23
C HIS A 41 9.71 18.69 -15.28
N ARG A 42 10.96 19.02 -14.93
CA ARG A 42 12.03 19.11 -15.96
C ARG A 42 12.71 17.75 -16.17
N GLN A 43 12.07 16.84 -16.90
CA GLN A 43 12.83 15.95 -17.77
C GLN A 43 12.83 16.51 -19.20
N ARG A 44 13.75 17.45 -19.42
CA ARG A 44 14.45 17.56 -20.72
C ARG A 44 15.94 17.46 -20.42
N THR A 45 16.52 16.33 -20.83
CA THR A 45 17.94 16.10 -21.14
C THR A 45 18.93 17.15 -20.63
N THR A 46 19.54 16.91 -19.48
CA THR A 46 20.94 17.25 -19.20
C THR A 46 21.39 16.37 -18.03
N GLY A 47 22.56 15.74 -18.20
CA GLY A 47 23.01 14.64 -17.35
C GLY A 47 23.50 15.12 -15.98
N GLU A 48 22.71 14.88 -14.94
CA GLU A 48 23.19 14.77 -13.56
C GLU A 48 22.51 13.57 -12.89
N LYS A 49 23.34 12.65 -12.36
CA LYS A 49 22.90 11.40 -11.75
C LYS A 49 22.33 11.68 -10.35
N SER A 50 21.02 11.55 -10.18
CA SER A 50 20.43 11.40 -8.85
C SER A 50 20.56 9.94 -8.38
N ASN A 51 21.14 9.73 -7.20
CA ASN A 51 21.30 8.42 -6.56
C ASN A 51 19.97 7.91 -5.95
N LEU A 52 18.90 7.84 -6.74
CA LEU A 52 17.78 6.95 -6.42
C LEU A 52 18.12 5.58 -7.03
N LEU A 53 18.45 4.60 -6.20
CA LEU A 53 18.58 3.19 -6.59
C LEU A 53 17.19 2.63 -6.91
N ILE A 54 16.62 3.04 -8.05
CA ILE A 54 15.51 2.37 -8.70
C ILE A 54 16.14 1.29 -9.56
N GLN A 55 16.03 0.02 -9.13
CA GLN A 55 16.37 -1.10 -10.00
C GLN A 55 15.45 -1.02 -11.24
N LYS A 56 16.04 -0.87 -12.43
CA LYS A 56 15.32 -0.90 -13.70
C LYS A 56 14.77 -2.31 -13.92
N GLU A 57 13.47 -2.49 -13.79
CA GLU A 57 12.80 -3.69 -14.30
C GLU A 57 12.67 -3.60 -15.82
N ASP A 58 12.85 -4.74 -16.50
CA ASP A 58 12.79 -4.87 -17.96
C ASP A 58 11.34 -4.66 -18.46
N PRO A 59 11.08 -3.60 -19.26
CA PRO A 59 9.74 -3.26 -19.74
C PRO A 59 9.18 -4.26 -20.78
N ASN A 60 10.00 -5.17 -21.33
CA ASN A 60 9.57 -6.13 -22.35
C ASN A 60 9.28 -7.54 -21.81
N ARG A 61 9.37 -7.75 -20.48
CA ARG A 61 9.01 -9.04 -19.89
C ARG A 61 7.48 -9.17 -19.83
N LYS A 62 6.88 -9.78 -20.85
CA LYS A 62 5.48 -10.25 -20.80
C LYS A 62 5.33 -11.17 -19.58
N PRO A 63 4.50 -10.84 -18.58
CA PRO A 63 4.11 -11.79 -17.57
C PRO A 63 2.98 -12.63 -18.17
N ARG A 64 3.32 -13.87 -18.54
CA ARG A 64 2.33 -14.92 -18.38
C ARG A 64 2.09 -15.03 -16.87
N PRO A 65 0.87 -15.37 -16.39
CA PRO A 65 0.80 -16.10 -15.13
C PRO A 65 1.77 -17.26 -15.34
N ALA A 66 2.92 -17.22 -14.68
CA ALA A 66 3.67 -18.44 -14.57
C ALA A 66 2.69 -19.35 -13.81
N GLU A 67 2.14 -20.35 -14.49
CA GLU A 67 2.09 -21.66 -13.88
C GLU A 67 3.53 -21.90 -13.39
N LEU A 68 3.83 -21.39 -12.20
CA LEU A 68 5.03 -21.75 -11.48
C LEU A 68 4.93 -23.27 -11.39
N PRO A 69 5.92 -24.02 -11.93
CA PRO A 69 5.85 -25.47 -11.94
C PRO A 69 5.44 -25.92 -10.56
N GLY A 70 4.36 -26.71 -10.52
CA GLY A 70 3.58 -26.99 -9.31
C GLY A 70 4.50 -27.15 -8.11
N ILE A 71 4.23 -26.35 -7.07
CA ILE A 71 4.92 -26.41 -5.79
C ILE A 71 4.69 -27.83 -5.25
N THR A 72 5.62 -28.70 -5.60
CA THR A 72 5.60 -30.12 -5.29
C THR A 72 6.87 -30.40 -4.50
N GLY A 73 6.68 -31.04 -3.35
CA GLY A 73 7.78 -31.37 -2.44
C GLY A 73 7.61 -30.72 -1.07
N PRO A 74 8.11 -31.40 -0.03
CA PRO A 74 7.95 -31.00 1.36
C PRO A 74 8.59 -29.64 1.63
N CYS A 75 7.89 -28.81 2.40
CA CYS A 75 8.40 -27.56 2.94
C CYS A 75 8.36 -27.59 4.47
N HIS A 76 9.13 -26.71 5.11
CA HIS A 76 9.13 -26.56 6.56
C HIS A 76 7.79 -26.00 7.04
N GLY A 77 7.36 -24.88 6.49
CA GLY A 77 6.12 -24.24 6.91
C GLY A 77 5.52 -23.37 5.82
N VAL A 78 4.23 -23.09 5.97
CA VAL A 78 3.44 -22.26 5.07
C VAL A 78 2.75 -21.14 5.83
N GLY A 79 2.86 -19.92 5.32
CA GLY A 79 2.04 -18.79 5.71
C GLY A 79 1.03 -18.43 4.63
N ALA A 80 -0.22 -18.19 5.01
CA ALA A 80 -1.25 -17.73 4.09
C ALA A 80 -1.97 -16.48 4.62
N ASP A 81 -2.09 -15.45 3.78
CA ASP A 81 -3.00 -14.32 3.98
C ASP A 81 -4.14 -14.45 2.96
N VAL A 82 -5.28 -14.95 3.43
CA VAL A 82 -6.48 -15.21 2.63
C VAL A 82 -7.35 -13.96 2.66
N GLY A 83 -6.98 -12.99 1.82
CA GLY A 83 -7.69 -11.73 1.69
C GLY A 83 -9.01 -11.85 0.92
N ALA A 84 -9.70 -10.73 0.71
CA ALA A 84 -10.98 -10.70 -0.01
C ALA A 84 -10.84 -10.93 -1.53
N SER A 85 -9.77 -10.43 -2.16
CA SER A 85 -9.54 -10.56 -3.61
C SER A 85 -8.44 -11.56 -3.97
N LEU A 86 -7.39 -11.61 -3.17
CA LEU A 86 -6.21 -12.44 -3.42
C LEU A 86 -5.77 -13.15 -2.14
N THR A 87 -5.45 -14.43 -2.29
CA THR A 87 -4.72 -15.24 -1.32
C THR A 87 -3.23 -15.18 -1.61
N LYS A 88 -2.44 -14.83 -0.59
CA LYS A 88 -0.97 -14.76 -0.66
C LYS A 88 -0.42 -15.94 0.10
N LEU A 89 0.42 -16.75 -0.54
CA LEU A 89 1.08 -17.89 0.06
C LEU A 89 2.58 -17.67 0.11
N VAL A 90 3.18 -18.06 1.23
CA VAL A 90 4.62 -18.07 1.45
C VAL A 90 5.00 -19.45 1.94
N PHE A 91 5.93 -20.10 1.24
CA PHE A 91 6.45 -21.42 1.56
C PHE A 91 7.89 -21.28 2.03
N ARG A 92 8.21 -21.81 3.22
CA ARG A 92 9.58 -21.89 3.74
C ARG A 92 10.13 -23.28 3.51
N SER A 93 11.22 -23.40 2.77
CA SER A 93 11.97 -24.65 2.62
C SER A 93 12.78 -24.96 3.88
N SER A 94 13.29 -26.19 4.03
CA SER A 94 14.11 -26.59 5.19
C SER A 94 15.43 -25.82 5.32
N ASP A 95 15.93 -25.24 4.24
CA ASP A 95 17.13 -24.36 4.24
C ASP A 95 16.81 -22.90 4.59
N GLY A 96 15.55 -22.59 4.91
CA GLY A 96 15.06 -21.25 5.23
C GLY A 96 14.70 -20.39 4.01
N SER A 97 14.89 -20.88 2.78
CA SER A 97 14.51 -20.13 1.57
C SER A 97 12.99 -19.95 1.48
N LEU A 98 12.57 -18.75 1.05
CA LEU A 98 11.16 -18.41 0.86
C LEU A 98 10.77 -18.48 -0.61
N ARG A 99 9.60 -19.07 -0.88
CA ARG A 99 8.93 -19.07 -2.18
C ARG A 99 7.52 -18.48 -2.02
N PHE A 100 7.07 -17.78 -3.04
CA PHE A 100 5.84 -17.00 -3.00
C PHE A 100 4.86 -17.49 -4.06
N ASP A 101 3.58 -17.54 -3.73
CA ASP A 101 2.50 -17.84 -4.68
C ASP A 101 1.30 -16.92 -4.43
N LEU A 102 0.58 -16.56 -5.48
CA LEU A 102 -0.54 -15.62 -5.41
C LEU A 102 -1.73 -16.17 -6.19
N LEU A 103 -2.84 -16.34 -5.49
CA LEU A 103 -4.05 -16.97 -6.03
C LEU A 103 -5.25 -16.02 -5.90
N PRO A 104 -6.24 -16.08 -6.80
CA PRO A 104 -7.54 -15.46 -6.58
C PRO A 104 -8.22 -16.05 -5.33
N SER A 105 -8.80 -15.19 -4.48
CA SER A 105 -9.50 -15.65 -3.26
C SER A 105 -10.82 -16.38 -3.52
N VAL A 106 -11.32 -16.34 -4.76
CA VAL A 106 -12.59 -17.00 -5.15
C VAL A 106 -12.49 -18.52 -5.16
N ASP A 107 -11.29 -19.09 -5.10
CA ASP A 107 -11.04 -20.53 -5.09
C ASP A 107 -10.26 -20.98 -3.83
N PRO A 108 -10.97 -21.15 -2.69
CA PRO A 108 -10.37 -21.63 -1.45
C PRO A 108 -9.93 -23.09 -1.53
N ASP A 109 -10.52 -23.89 -2.42
CA ASP A 109 -10.14 -25.29 -2.67
C ASP A 109 -8.77 -25.38 -3.34
N GLU A 110 -8.48 -24.55 -4.35
CA GLU A 110 -7.14 -24.44 -4.93
C GLU A 110 -6.12 -24.01 -3.88
N THR A 111 -6.47 -23.05 -3.02
CA THR A 111 -5.60 -22.64 -1.90
C THR A 111 -5.28 -23.83 -1.00
N ALA A 112 -6.30 -24.57 -0.54
CA ALA A 112 -6.10 -25.72 0.33
C ALA A 112 -5.30 -26.85 -0.35
N ARG A 113 -5.55 -27.09 -1.65
CA ARG A 113 -4.79 -28.06 -2.46
C ARG A 113 -3.31 -27.67 -2.56
N ARG A 114 -3.00 -26.40 -2.85
CA ARG A 114 -1.62 -25.88 -2.93
C ARG A 114 -0.86 -26.03 -1.62
N ILE A 115 -1.50 -25.70 -0.50
CA ILE A 115 -0.91 -25.87 0.83
C ILE A 115 -0.68 -27.36 1.12
N SER A 116 -1.68 -28.22 0.87
CA SER A 116 -1.57 -29.66 1.14
C SER A 116 -0.50 -30.35 0.29
N ALA A 117 -0.35 -29.96 -0.97
CA ALA A 117 0.66 -30.51 -1.89
C ALA A 117 2.10 -30.23 -1.44
N ALA A 118 2.31 -29.16 -0.65
CA ALA A 118 3.61 -28.79 -0.12
C ALA A 118 4.00 -29.55 1.16
N GLN A 119 3.11 -30.41 1.69
CA GLN A 119 3.31 -31.22 2.90
C GLN A 119 4.02 -30.47 4.04
N PRO A 120 3.52 -29.29 4.46
CA PRO A 120 4.17 -28.48 5.48
C PRO A 120 4.12 -29.14 6.86
N ARG A 121 5.10 -28.82 7.71
CA ARG A 121 5.04 -29.15 9.15
C ARG A 121 4.17 -28.15 9.90
N GLU A 122 4.31 -26.88 9.55
CA GLU A 122 3.63 -25.76 10.20
C GLU A 122 2.75 -25.00 9.19
N ILE A 123 1.55 -24.60 9.61
CA ILE A 123 0.64 -23.80 8.78
C ILE A 123 0.12 -22.61 9.60
N GLY A 124 0.54 -21.41 9.22
CA GLY A 124 0.02 -20.16 9.73
C GLY A 124 -0.97 -19.51 8.75
N LEU A 125 -2.17 -19.19 9.22
CA LEU A 125 -3.22 -18.57 8.40
C LEU A 125 -3.65 -17.23 8.99
N THR A 126 -3.94 -16.27 8.12
CA THR A 126 -4.55 -14.99 8.46
C THR A 126 -5.47 -14.48 7.33
N GLY A 127 -6.08 -13.33 7.52
CA GLY A 127 -7.04 -12.74 6.59
C GLY A 127 -8.45 -13.30 6.75
N ALA A 128 -9.44 -12.59 6.20
CA ALA A 128 -10.86 -12.90 6.40
C ALA A 128 -11.27 -14.31 5.93
N GLY A 129 -10.62 -14.85 4.90
CA GLY A 129 -10.89 -16.19 4.36
C GLY A 129 -10.19 -17.33 5.10
N SER A 130 -9.41 -17.05 6.15
CA SER A 130 -8.59 -18.08 6.83
C SER A 130 -9.44 -19.22 7.41
N THR A 131 -10.64 -18.92 7.91
CA THR A 131 -11.53 -19.93 8.50
C THR A 131 -12.01 -20.94 7.47
N GLN A 132 -12.34 -20.47 6.26
CA GLN A 132 -12.79 -21.34 5.18
C GLN A 132 -11.67 -22.26 4.72
N VAL A 133 -10.48 -21.72 4.46
CA VAL A 133 -9.31 -22.52 4.04
C VAL A 133 -8.90 -23.51 5.12
N SER A 134 -8.89 -23.09 6.39
CA SER A 134 -8.62 -23.95 7.55
C SER A 134 -9.58 -25.15 7.62
N GLY A 135 -10.87 -24.96 7.34
CA GLY A 135 -11.84 -26.06 7.32
C GLY A 135 -11.68 -27.06 6.17
N LEU A 136 -11.04 -26.64 5.08
CA LEU A 136 -10.71 -27.50 3.93
C LEU A 136 -9.39 -28.26 4.14
N LEU A 137 -8.48 -27.70 4.93
CA LEU A 137 -7.22 -28.33 5.30
C LEU A 137 -7.47 -29.44 6.34
N LYS A 138 -7.09 -30.67 6.01
CA LYS A 138 -7.09 -31.81 6.96
C LYS A 138 -5.78 -31.87 7.76
N LEU A 139 -5.20 -30.72 8.04
CA LEU A 139 -3.90 -30.54 8.69
C LEU A 139 -4.08 -29.56 9.86
N ASP A 140 -3.19 -29.64 10.85
CA ASP A 140 -3.21 -28.68 11.95
C ASP A 140 -2.82 -27.29 11.44
N THR A 141 -3.60 -26.27 11.86
CA THR A 141 -3.43 -24.89 11.41
C THR A 141 -3.51 -23.92 12.58
N ALA A 142 -2.60 -22.96 12.63
CA ALA A 142 -2.66 -21.84 13.55
C ALA A 142 -3.25 -20.62 12.83
N ARG A 143 -4.25 -19.96 13.45
CA ARG A 143 -4.88 -18.76 12.89
C ARG A 143 -4.51 -17.53 13.70
N PHE A 144 -4.14 -16.46 13.00
CA PHE A 144 -3.68 -15.21 13.60
C PHE A 144 -4.50 -14.02 13.12
N ALA A 145 -4.66 -13.03 14.00
CA ALA A 145 -5.29 -11.76 13.65
C ALA A 145 -4.49 -11.04 12.56
N GLU A 146 -5.18 -10.48 11.56
CA GLU A 146 -4.57 -9.88 10.37
C GLU A 146 -3.55 -8.79 10.71
N PHE A 147 -3.89 -7.87 11.62
CA PHE A 147 -2.98 -6.77 11.94
C PHE A 147 -1.74 -7.23 12.68
N GLU A 148 -1.82 -8.31 13.46
CA GLU A 148 -0.65 -8.87 14.14
C GLU A 148 0.24 -9.63 13.14
N ALA A 149 -0.36 -10.37 12.21
CA ALA A 149 0.38 -10.97 11.11
C ALA A 149 1.08 -9.88 10.26
N TRP A 150 0.37 -8.83 9.84
CA TRP A 150 0.96 -7.70 9.13
C TRP A 150 2.07 -7.01 9.92
N ARG A 151 1.95 -6.91 11.25
CA ARG A 151 3.00 -6.39 12.13
C ARG A 151 4.27 -7.23 12.04
N GLN A 152 4.12 -8.53 12.29
CA GLN A 152 5.23 -9.45 12.34
C GLN A 152 5.90 -9.58 10.98
N GLY A 153 5.12 -9.70 9.91
CA GLY A 153 5.67 -9.86 8.56
C GLY A 153 6.29 -8.59 8.01
N THR A 154 5.75 -7.40 8.30
CA THR A 154 6.44 -6.15 7.93
C THR A 154 7.76 -5.99 8.68
N THR A 155 7.77 -6.34 9.98
CA THR A 155 9.00 -6.33 10.79
C THR A 155 10.07 -7.27 10.21
N ALA A 156 9.67 -8.49 9.83
CA ALA A 156 10.55 -9.48 9.21
C ALA A 156 11.08 -8.97 7.85
N LEU A 157 10.19 -8.51 6.97
CA LEU A 157 10.55 -7.97 5.66
C LEU A 157 11.58 -6.84 5.74
N LEU A 158 11.35 -5.85 6.61
CA LEU A 158 12.26 -4.74 6.80
C LEU A 158 13.63 -5.20 7.30
N SER A 159 13.64 -6.07 8.31
CA SER A 159 14.87 -6.60 8.90
C SER A 159 15.70 -7.38 7.87
N HIS A 160 15.08 -8.26 7.09
CA HIS A 160 15.75 -9.02 6.03
C HIS A 160 16.30 -8.13 4.90
N GLN A 161 15.71 -6.96 4.70
CA GLN A 161 16.13 -6.00 3.68
C GLN A 161 17.12 -4.95 4.20
N GLY A 162 17.63 -5.12 5.42
CA GLY A 162 18.64 -4.24 6.02
C GLY A 162 18.07 -2.93 6.59
N PHE A 163 16.76 -2.81 6.72
CA PHE A 163 16.13 -1.69 7.41
C PHE A 163 16.05 -1.96 8.91
N THR A 164 16.03 -0.87 9.68
CA THR A 164 15.76 -0.95 11.12
C THR A 164 14.34 -1.47 11.38
N PRO A 165 14.12 -2.29 12.43
CA PRO A 165 12.78 -2.69 12.83
C PRO A 165 11.87 -1.47 13.11
N PRO A 166 10.56 -1.60 12.90
CA PRO A 166 9.61 -0.54 13.24
C PRO A 166 9.68 -0.15 14.71
N VAL A 167 9.76 1.16 14.97
CA VAL A 167 9.70 1.71 16.34
C VAL A 167 8.40 2.46 16.54
N ARG A 168 8.04 3.29 15.56
CA ARG A 168 6.78 4.03 15.53
C ARG A 168 6.50 4.40 14.08
N ASP A 169 6.05 3.39 13.35
CA ASP A 169 5.96 3.45 11.89
C ASP A 169 4.51 3.27 11.48
N LEU A 170 4.11 3.93 10.40
CA LEU A 170 2.87 3.57 9.74
C LEU A 170 3.13 2.47 8.73
N VAL A 171 2.32 1.42 8.78
CA VAL A 171 2.19 0.45 7.69
C VAL A 171 0.86 0.67 7.02
N VAL A 172 0.93 1.00 5.73
CA VAL A 172 -0.23 1.18 4.87
C VAL A 172 -0.38 -0.09 4.05
N SER A 173 -1.40 -0.89 4.39
CA SER A 173 -1.79 -2.09 3.66
C SER A 173 -2.77 -1.70 2.54
N LEU A 174 -2.27 -1.64 1.30
CA LEU A 174 -3.07 -1.40 0.07
C LEU A 174 -3.48 -2.73 -0.58
N GLY A 175 -4.50 -3.36 0.00
CA GLY A 175 -5.18 -4.55 -0.54
C GLY A 175 -6.42 -4.19 -1.34
N THR A 176 -7.52 -4.93 -1.13
CA THR A 176 -8.84 -4.64 -1.72
C THR A 176 -9.33 -3.24 -1.33
N GLY A 177 -9.27 -2.93 -0.03
CA GLY A 177 -9.31 -1.56 0.49
C GLY A 177 -7.94 -1.20 1.09
N THR A 178 -7.88 -0.08 1.82
CA THR A 178 -6.66 0.36 2.49
C THR A 178 -6.82 0.43 4.00
N SER A 179 -5.93 -0.24 4.73
CA SER A 179 -5.81 -0.14 6.20
C SER A 179 -4.50 0.53 6.58
N ILE A 180 -4.52 1.39 7.60
CA ILE A 180 -3.34 2.11 8.09
C ILE A 180 -3.12 1.71 9.54
N LEU A 181 -1.99 1.06 9.78
CA LEU A 181 -1.59 0.54 11.07
C LEU A 181 -0.45 1.38 11.63
N LEU A 182 -0.54 1.78 12.89
CA LEU A 182 0.61 2.21 13.66
C LEU A 182 1.27 0.96 14.25
N ILE A 183 2.53 0.73 13.89
CA ILE A 183 3.35 -0.34 14.46
C ILE A 183 4.31 0.26 15.48
N GLU A 184 4.29 -0.35 16.66
CA GLU A 184 5.21 -0.11 17.76
C GLU A 184 5.77 -1.47 18.24
N PRO A 185 6.85 -1.50 19.04
CA PRO A 185 7.38 -2.74 19.58
C PRO A 185 6.29 -3.59 20.25
N GLY A 186 6.07 -4.80 19.72
CA GLY A 186 5.08 -5.75 20.24
C GLY A 186 3.61 -5.38 20.03
N ARG A 187 3.29 -4.32 19.28
CA ARG A 187 1.92 -3.86 19.09
C ARG A 187 1.65 -3.33 17.68
N ALA A 188 0.49 -3.70 17.14
CA ALA A 188 -0.11 -3.03 16.00
C ALA A 188 -1.48 -2.45 16.38
N THR A 189 -1.76 -1.24 15.94
CA THR A 189 -3.06 -0.58 16.14
C THR A 189 -3.54 0.04 14.84
N ARG A 190 -4.77 -0.26 14.43
CA ARG A 190 -5.37 0.39 13.27
C ARG A 190 -5.73 1.82 13.61
N VAL A 191 -5.04 2.78 13.02
CA VAL A 191 -5.25 4.22 13.25
C VAL A 191 -6.08 4.88 12.15
N GLY A 192 -6.36 4.16 11.07
CA GLY A 192 -7.25 4.62 10.02
C GLY A 192 -7.34 3.67 8.84
N GLY A 193 -7.96 4.14 7.77
CA GLY A 193 -8.11 3.44 6.51
C GLY A 193 -9.12 4.10 5.61
N THR A 194 -9.22 3.59 4.39
CA THR A 194 -10.17 4.06 3.37
C THR A 194 -10.62 2.88 2.50
N ALA A 195 -11.80 2.99 1.90
CA ALA A 195 -12.28 2.02 0.92
C ALA A 195 -11.50 2.09 -0.41
N LEU A 196 -10.71 3.14 -0.62
CA LEU A 196 -9.86 3.28 -1.82
C LEU A 196 -8.71 2.28 -1.78
N GLY A 197 -8.72 1.34 -2.71
CA GLY A 197 -7.68 0.31 -2.85
C GLY A 197 -7.78 -0.42 -4.19
N GLY A 198 -7.22 -1.63 -4.25
CA GLY A 198 -7.25 -2.46 -5.45
C GLY A 198 -8.67 -2.84 -5.90
N GLY A 199 -9.61 -3.02 -4.97
CA GLY A 199 -11.01 -3.27 -5.31
C GLY A 199 -11.65 -2.08 -6.04
N THR A 200 -11.35 -0.86 -5.59
CA THR A 200 -11.77 0.37 -6.28
C THR A 200 -11.12 0.49 -7.64
N LEU A 201 -9.82 0.18 -7.75
CA LEU A 201 -9.10 0.19 -9.02
C LEU A 201 -9.77 -0.73 -10.05
N LEU A 202 -10.05 -1.98 -9.68
CA LEU A 202 -10.67 -2.94 -10.60
C LEU A 202 -12.13 -2.56 -10.91
N GLY A 203 -12.90 -2.11 -9.90
CA GLY A 203 -14.29 -1.72 -10.09
C GLY A 203 -14.45 -0.48 -10.99
N LEU A 204 -13.65 0.56 -10.78
CA LEU A 204 -13.63 1.75 -11.64
C LEU A 204 -12.98 1.45 -12.99
N GLY A 205 -12.00 0.55 -13.04
CA GLY A 205 -11.46 0.02 -14.30
C GLY A 205 -12.55 -0.59 -15.16
N ALA A 206 -13.36 -1.49 -14.58
CA ALA A 206 -14.47 -2.13 -15.28
C ALA A 206 -15.50 -1.11 -15.79
N GLY A 207 -15.87 -0.15 -14.94
CA GLY A 207 -16.93 0.81 -15.25
C GLY A 207 -16.53 1.96 -16.17
N LEU A 208 -15.30 2.47 -16.06
CA LEU A 208 -14.84 3.66 -16.78
C LEU A 208 -13.88 3.33 -17.92
N VAL A 209 -12.97 2.37 -17.70
CA VAL A 209 -11.91 2.03 -18.67
C VAL A 209 -12.35 0.91 -19.61
N GLY A 210 -13.24 0.02 -19.14
CA GLY A 210 -13.75 -1.13 -19.89
C GLY A 210 -13.02 -2.44 -19.58
N THR A 211 -12.16 -2.49 -18.56
CA THR A 211 -11.46 -3.71 -18.15
C THR A 211 -11.27 -3.80 -16.63
N ALA A 212 -11.43 -5.00 -16.08
CA ALA A 212 -11.12 -5.34 -14.69
C ALA A 212 -9.83 -6.16 -14.57
N ASP A 213 -9.08 -6.34 -15.67
CA ASP A 213 -7.81 -7.04 -15.65
C ASP A 213 -6.73 -6.13 -15.06
N PHE A 214 -6.10 -6.56 -13.97
CA PHE A 214 -5.12 -5.75 -13.25
C PHE A 214 -3.91 -5.40 -14.13
N ASP A 215 -3.41 -6.35 -14.91
CA ASP A 215 -2.19 -6.17 -15.69
C ASP A 215 -2.43 -5.30 -16.93
N GLU A 216 -3.63 -5.40 -17.53
CA GLU A 216 -4.10 -4.50 -18.57
C GLU A 216 -4.24 -3.07 -18.04
N LEU A 217 -4.86 -2.89 -16.86
CA LEU A 217 -4.95 -1.57 -16.21
C LEU A 217 -3.55 -0.98 -15.95
N MET A 218 -2.58 -1.76 -15.48
CA MET A 218 -1.21 -1.27 -15.29
C MET A 218 -0.56 -0.83 -16.60
N THR A 219 -0.81 -1.57 -17.69
CA THR A 219 -0.32 -1.23 -19.03
C THR A 219 -0.94 0.07 -19.55
N LEU A 220 -2.23 0.28 -19.30
CA LEU A 220 -2.96 1.51 -19.65
C LEU A 220 -2.46 2.70 -18.82
N THR A 221 -2.37 2.54 -17.50
CA THR A 221 -1.85 3.59 -16.60
C THR A 221 -0.47 4.08 -17.02
N ALA A 222 0.42 3.19 -17.46
CA ALA A 222 1.80 3.55 -17.83
C ALA A 222 1.91 4.52 -19.02
N ARG A 223 0.89 4.60 -19.87
CA ARG A 223 0.87 5.46 -21.08
C ARG A 223 -0.14 6.61 -21.02
N GLY A 224 -1.02 6.61 -20.02
CA GLY A 224 -2.04 7.64 -19.86
C GLY A 224 -1.52 8.95 -19.30
N ASP A 225 -2.34 9.98 -19.38
CA ASP A 225 -2.13 11.31 -18.83
C ASP A 225 -3.40 11.79 -18.12
N ARG A 226 -3.43 11.60 -16.80
CA ARG A 226 -4.57 12.00 -15.96
C ARG A 226 -4.91 13.49 -16.01
N ARG A 227 -3.99 14.38 -16.45
CA ARG A 227 -4.25 15.82 -16.58
C ARG A 227 -5.35 16.14 -17.60
N ARG A 228 -5.68 15.18 -18.47
CA ARG A 228 -6.80 15.30 -19.43
C ARG A 228 -8.15 14.92 -18.84
N VAL A 229 -8.16 14.28 -17.68
CA VAL A 229 -9.36 13.77 -16.99
C VAL A 229 -9.61 14.52 -15.67
N ASP A 230 -8.54 14.86 -14.95
CA ASP A 230 -8.60 15.59 -13.69
C ASP A 230 -8.59 17.09 -13.90
N LEU A 231 -9.33 17.81 -13.06
CA LEU A 231 -9.28 19.27 -12.98
C LEU A 231 -8.12 19.69 -12.09
N LEU A 232 -7.20 20.48 -12.65
CA LEU A 232 -6.01 20.99 -11.96
C LEU A 232 -6.23 22.40 -11.42
N VAL A 233 -5.39 22.85 -10.50
CA VAL A 233 -5.37 24.24 -10.02
C VAL A 233 -5.19 25.21 -11.20
N SER A 234 -4.32 24.88 -12.17
CA SER A 234 -4.11 25.71 -13.36
C SER A 234 -5.35 25.92 -14.24
N ASP A 235 -6.33 25.01 -14.15
CA ASP A 235 -7.57 25.10 -14.92
C ASP A 235 -8.57 26.07 -14.28
N ILE A 236 -8.47 26.27 -12.95
CA ILE A 236 -9.35 27.15 -12.16
C ILE A 236 -8.73 28.53 -12.00
N ASP A 237 -7.41 28.60 -11.87
CA ASP A 237 -6.64 29.82 -11.66
C ASP A 237 -5.50 29.92 -12.70
N PRO A 238 -5.82 30.32 -13.94
CA PRO A 238 -4.84 30.41 -15.02
C PRO A 238 -3.69 31.37 -14.71
N ASP A 239 -3.99 32.45 -13.98
CA ASP A 239 -3.05 33.54 -13.65
C ASP A 239 -2.14 33.22 -12.45
N GLY A 240 -2.42 32.13 -11.71
CA GLY A 240 -1.56 31.65 -10.62
C GLY A 240 -1.58 32.55 -9.38
N VAL A 241 -2.74 33.14 -9.08
CA VAL A 241 -2.96 33.97 -7.89
C VAL A 241 -3.02 33.11 -6.62
N ILE A 242 -3.52 31.89 -6.73
CA ILE A 242 -3.61 30.93 -5.63
C ILE A 242 -2.20 30.39 -5.33
N PRO A 243 -1.73 30.45 -4.06
CA PRO A 243 -0.39 29.99 -3.68
C PRO A 243 -0.31 28.47 -3.56
N LEU A 244 -0.73 27.75 -4.61
CA LEU A 244 -0.68 26.30 -4.72
C LEU A 244 0.06 25.89 -6.00
N PRO A 245 0.68 24.69 -6.04
CA PRO A 245 1.27 24.16 -7.26
C PRO A 245 0.21 24.08 -8.37
N ARG A 246 0.55 24.60 -9.55
CA ARG A 246 -0.38 24.70 -10.69
C ARG A 246 -0.82 23.32 -11.21
N ASP A 247 0.04 22.33 -11.07
CA ASP A 247 -0.18 20.92 -11.46
C ASP A 247 -0.86 20.09 -10.36
N LEU A 248 -1.20 20.69 -9.22
CA LEU A 248 -1.96 20.01 -8.17
C LEU A 248 -3.37 19.70 -8.67
N THR A 249 -3.82 18.47 -8.42
CA THR A 249 -5.21 18.06 -8.64
C THR A 249 -6.13 18.88 -7.74
N ALA A 250 -7.01 19.68 -8.34
CA ALA A 250 -8.08 20.38 -7.63
C ALA A 250 -9.30 19.49 -7.45
N SER A 251 -9.66 18.72 -8.48
CA SER A 251 -10.75 17.74 -8.41
C SER A 251 -10.50 16.57 -9.35
N ALA A 252 -10.45 15.36 -8.79
CA ALA A 252 -10.24 14.14 -9.57
C ALA A 252 -11.45 13.88 -10.47
N MET A 253 -11.19 13.52 -11.73
CA MET A 253 -12.14 13.15 -12.77
C MET A 253 -13.19 14.22 -13.14
N ALA A 254 -13.07 15.45 -12.63
CA ALA A 254 -14.09 16.47 -12.84
C ALA A 254 -14.25 16.89 -14.31
N LYS A 255 -13.23 16.76 -15.16
CA LYS A 255 -13.34 17.10 -16.60
C LYS A 255 -14.33 16.20 -17.34
N LEU A 256 -14.62 15.00 -16.82
CA LEU A 256 -15.64 14.09 -17.38
C LEU A 256 -17.04 14.73 -17.37
N GLY A 257 -17.33 15.59 -16.39
CA GLY A 257 -18.61 16.31 -16.30
C GLY A 257 -18.61 17.64 -17.04
N MET A 258 -17.47 18.07 -17.58
CA MET A 258 -17.29 19.39 -18.20
C MET A 258 -17.24 19.34 -19.72
N THR A 259 -16.99 18.15 -20.29
CA THR A 259 -16.88 17.94 -21.74
C THR A 259 -17.76 16.78 -22.18
N ALA A 260 -18.19 16.80 -23.44
CA ALA A 260 -18.90 15.67 -24.05
C ALA A 260 -17.94 14.66 -24.71
N GLU A 261 -16.62 14.91 -24.65
CA GLU A 261 -15.62 14.05 -25.25
C GLU A 261 -15.33 12.86 -24.35
N THR A 262 -15.35 11.67 -24.92
CA THR A 262 -14.91 10.45 -24.23
C THR A 262 -13.38 10.44 -24.16
N PRO A 263 -12.77 10.44 -22.96
CA PRO A 263 -11.31 10.41 -22.86
C PRO A 263 -10.71 9.08 -23.29
N ASP A 264 -9.41 9.07 -23.56
CA ASP A 264 -8.67 7.85 -23.83
C ASP A 264 -8.74 6.91 -22.60
N PRO A 265 -9.00 5.59 -22.78
CA PRO A 265 -9.01 4.63 -21.69
C PRO A 265 -7.73 4.63 -20.84
N SER A 266 -6.57 4.94 -21.44
CA SER A 266 -5.32 5.08 -20.70
C SER A 266 -5.29 6.30 -19.79
N ASP A 267 -5.86 7.44 -20.24
CA ASP A 267 -6.00 8.65 -19.41
C ASP A 267 -6.95 8.38 -18.23
N LEU A 268 -8.05 7.64 -18.46
CA LEU A 268 -8.97 7.19 -17.41
C LEU A 268 -8.30 6.25 -16.41
N ALA A 269 -7.56 5.25 -16.88
CA ALA A 269 -6.82 4.33 -16.02
C ALA A 269 -5.78 5.06 -15.16
N HIS A 270 -5.10 6.06 -15.72
CA HIS A 270 -4.19 6.91 -14.97
C HIS A 270 -4.96 7.74 -13.92
N ALA A 271 -6.09 8.34 -14.27
CA ALA A 271 -6.91 9.12 -13.33
C ALA A 271 -7.45 8.27 -12.16
N VAL A 272 -7.83 7.01 -12.38
CA VAL A 272 -8.22 6.07 -11.32
C VAL A 272 -7.06 5.83 -10.33
N ILE A 273 -5.85 5.57 -10.84
CA ILE A 273 -4.65 5.42 -10.00
C ILE A 273 -4.33 6.73 -9.26
N GLY A 274 -4.53 7.85 -9.93
CA GLY A 274 -4.45 9.18 -9.37
C GLY A 274 -5.33 9.40 -8.14
N LEU A 275 -6.63 9.15 -8.30
CA LEU A 275 -7.63 9.23 -7.25
C LEU A 275 -7.25 8.38 -6.03
N ILE A 276 -6.80 7.14 -6.25
CA ILE A 276 -6.41 6.24 -5.17
C ILE A 276 -5.12 6.74 -4.49
N GLY A 277 -4.08 7.00 -5.28
CA GLY A 277 -2.74 7.33 -4.77
C GLY A 277 -2.71 8.64 -3.98
N GLU A 278 -3.34 9.70 -4.50
CA GLU A 278 -3.37 10.99 -3.81
C GLU A 278 -4.15 10.90 -2.49
N ASN A 279 -5.34 10.32 -2.50
CA ASN A 279 -6.17 10.25 -1.29
C ASN A 279 -5.57 9.34 -0.21
N VAL A 280 -5.01 8.18 -0.60
CA VAL A 280 -4.30 7.30 0.35
C VAL A 280 -3.04 7.98 0.88
N GLY A 281 -2.25 8.63 0.02
CA GLY A 281 -1.02 9.33 0.41
C GLY A 281 -1.29 10.51 1.34
N LEU A 282 -2.31 11.33 1.05
CA LEU A 282 -2.73 12.44 1.91
C LEU A 282 -3.18 11.95 3.29
N LEU A 283 -4.00 10.89 3.33
CA LEU A 283 -4.48 10.30 4.58
C LEU A 283 -3.33 9.71 5.40
N ALA A 284 -2.43 8.96 4.78
CA ALA A 284 -1.25 8.38 5.44
C ALA A 284 -0.33 9.49 5.98
N GLY A 285 -0.09 10.55 5.21
CA GLY A 285 0.71 11.69 5.64
C GLY A 285 0.10 12.44 6.83
N ALA A 286 -1.22 12.62 6.85
CA ALA A 286 -1.95 13.22 7.97
C ALA A 286 -1.88 12.34 9.23
N LEU A 287 -2.14 11.03 9.11
CA LEU A 287 -2.04 10.10 10.23
C LEU A 287 -0.62 9.96 10.76
N ALA A 288 0.40 10.07 9.90
CA ALA A 288 1.79 10.09 10.34
C ALA A 288 2.08 11.35 11.18
N ALA A 289 1.50 12.50 10.79
CA ALA A 289 1.59 13.73 11.59
C ALA A 289 0.96 13.55 12.97
N LEU A 290 -0.26 13.03 13.01
CA LEU A 290 -1.05 12.88 14.24
C LEU A 290 -0.45 11.86 15.21
N THR A 291 0.07 10.77 14.66
CA THR A 291 0.67 9.71 15.48
C THR A 291 2.14 9.99 15.81
N GLY A 292 2.80 10.94 15.14
CA GLY A 292 4.24 11.17 15.26
C GLY A 292 5.08 10.05 14.65
N ALA A 293 4.53 9.31 13.68
CA ALA A 293 5.26 8.28 12.98
C ALA A 293 6.35 8.88 12.08
N LEU A 294 7.56 8.33 12.17
CA LEU A 294 8.73 8.84 11.44
C LEU A 294 8.82 8.27 10.02
N ARG A 295 8.25 7.08 9.84
CA ARG A 295 8.35 6.27 8.63
C ARG A 295 7.00 5.75 8.20
N ILE A 296 6.78 5.74 6.88
CA ILE A 296 5.58 5.17 6.26
C ILE A 296 6.02 4.06 5.32
N VAL A 297 5.55 2.85 5.60
CA VAL A 297 5.81 1.64 4.82
C VAL A 297 4.56 1.33 4.02
N PHE A 298 4.65 1.38 2.70
CA PHE A 298 3.56 1.04 1.79
C PHE A 298 3.74 -0.39 1.28
N ALA A 299 2.75 -1.24 1.54
CA ALA A 299 2.76 -2.65 1.19
C ALA A 299 1.37 -3.08 0.67
N GLY A 300 1.26 -4.27 0.08
CA GLY A 300 0.01 -4.79 -0.49
C GLY A 300 0.01 -4.90 -2.01
N SER A 301 -0.86 -5.78 -2.52
CA SER A 301 -0.86 -6.23 -3.91
C SER A 301 -1.19 -5.15 -4.94
N THR A 302 -1.87 -4.06 -4.54
CA THR A 302 -2.20 -2.94 -5.44
C THR A 302 -0.95 -2.20 -5.93
N LEU A 303 0.17 -2.32 -5.22
CA LEU A 303 1.45 -1.70 -5.56
C LEU A 303 2.28 -2.54 -6.56
N ARG A 304 1.84 -3.75 -6.90
CA ARG A 304 2.56 -4.64 -7.82
C ARG A 304 2.54 -4.05 -9.22
N ARG A 305 3.71 -3.98 -9.87
CA ARG A 305 3.87 -3.46 -11.24
C ARG A 305 3.24 -2.07 -11.46
N ASN A 306 3.12 -1.28 -10.40
CA ASN A 306 2.44 0.00 -10.41
C ASN A 306 3.37 1.15 -9.97
N PRO A 307 4.38 1.51 -10.80
CA PRO A 307 5.30 2.59 -10.47
C PRO A 307 4.58 3.94 -10.34
N THR A 308 3.50 4.16 -11.09
CA THR A 308 2.69 5.39 -11.02
C THR A 308 2.08 5.57 -9.62
N LEU A 309 1.43 4.54 -9.07
CA LEU A 309 0.88 4.59 -7.72
C LEU A 309 1.97 4.80 -6.67
N ARG A 310 3.10 4.08 -6.77
CA ARG A 310 4.23 4.25 -5.85
C ARG A 310 4.75 5.69 -5.85
N ASN A 311 4.90 6.29 -7.03
CA ASN A 311 5.35 7.67 -7.17
C ASN A 311 4.35 8.66 -6.56
N LEU A 312 3.04 8.49 -6.80
CA LEU A 312 2.02 9.35 -6.21
C LEU A 312 2.01 9.28 -4.68
N LEU A 313 2.07 8.07 -4.12
CA LEU A 313 2.14 7.87 -2.66
C LEU A 313 3.39 8.50 -2.07
N ALA A 314 4.55 8.29 -2.71
CA ALA A 314 5.81 8.89 -2.29
C ALA A 314 5.75 10.42 -2.35
N CYS A 315 5.25 11.02 -3.43
CA CYS A 315 5.12 12.48 -3.55
C CYS A 315 4.20 13.07 -2.47
N ALA A 316 3.03 12.46 -2.25
CA ALA A 316 2.05 12.94 -1.28
C ALA A 316 2.54 12.87 0.18
N THR A 317 3.50 11.98 0.47
CA THR A 317 4.02 11.74 1.83
C THR A 317 5.42 12.32 2.07
N ALA A 318 6.32 12.28 1.09
CA ALA A 318 7.67 12.83 1.18
C ALA A 318 7.67 14.36 1.27
N ALA A 319 6.69 15.04 0.65
CA ALA A 319 6.48 16.48 0.85
C ALA A 319 6.26 16.87 2.32
N ARG A 320 5.93 15.88 3.16
CA ARG A 320 5.77 16.03 4.60
C ARG A 320 7.04 15.64 5.38
N GLY A 321 8.15 15.24 4.76
CA GLY A 321 9.41 14.96 5.48
C GLY A 321 9.42 13.63 6.26
N ARG A 322 8.64 12.64 5.81
CA ARG A 322 8.65 11.28 6.36
C ARG A 322 9.50 10.37 5.48
N GLU A 323 10.19 9.40 6.08
CA GLU A 323 10.83 8.34 5.31
C GLU A 323 9.74 7.43 4.71
N VAL A 324 9.86 7.13 3.42
CA VAL A 324 8.88 6.31 2.68
C VAL A 324 9.57 5.03 2.20
N ILE A 325 9.02 3.88 2.56
CA ILE A 325 9.56 2.57 2.16
C ILE A 325 8.51 1.78 1.39
N PHE A 326 8.95 1.13 0.31
CA PHE A 326 8.22 0.10 -0.41
C PHE A 326 9.05 -1.19 -0.33
N PRO A 327 8.80 -2.07 0.65
CA PRO A 327 9.60 -3.27 0.81
C PRO A 327 9.43 -4.20 -0.40
N LYS A 328 10.51 -4.86 -0.80
CA LYS A 328 10.43 -5.97 -1.75
C LYS A 328 9.50 -7.04 -1.18
N ASP A 329 8.67 -7.64 -2.03
CA ASP A 329 7.70 -8.67 -1.65
C ASP A 329 6.67 -8.21 -0.60
N GLY A 330 6.46 -6.88 -0.47
CA GLY A 330 5.57 -6.27 0.50
C GLY A 330 4.11 -6.69 0.37
N GLU A 331 3.68 -7.21 -0.78
CA GLU A 331 2.35 -7.79 -0.93
C GLU A 331 2.13 -9.04 -0.07
N PHE A 332 3.20 -9.70 0.38
CA PHE A 332 3.18 -10.93 1.19
C PHE A 332 3.31 -10.67 2.69
N ALA A 333 3.31 -9.41 3.15
CA ALA A 333 3.54 -9.07 4.55
C ALA A 333 2.65 -9.86 5.53
N GLY A 334 1.34 -9.96 5.28
CA GLY A 334 0.43 -10.75 6.12
C GLY A 334 0.79 -12.25 6.15
N ALA A 335 1.11 -12.83 4.99
CA ALA A 335 1.43 -14.25 4.87
C ALA A 335 2.78 -14.60 5.53
N ILE A 336 3.79 -13.76 5.35
CA ILE A 336 5.09 -13.87 6.05
C ILE A 336 4.85 -13.79 7.55
N GLY A 337 4.04 -12.85 8.00
CA GLY A 337 3.70 -12.71 9.41
C GLY A 337 3.04 -13.95 10.01
N ALA A 338 2.06 -14.53 9.31
CA ALA A 338 1.40 -15.74 9.74
C ALA A 338 2.37 -16.93 9.84
N LEU A 339 3.30 -17.06 8.88
CA LEU A 339 4.37 -18.06 8.92
C LEU A 339 5.30 -17.86 10.14
N GLU A 340 5.80 -16.64 10.36
CA GLU A 340 6.69 -16.31 11.48
C GLU A 340 6.03 -16.52 12.85
N LEU A 341 4.72 -16.28 12.95
CA LEU A 341 3.96 -16.51 14.18
C LEU A 341 3.72 -18.01 14.43
N ALA A 342 3.49 -18.81 13.38
CA ALA A 342 3.34 -20.26 13.50
C ALA A 342 4.62 -20.92 14.00
N SER A 343 5.78 -20.56 13.43
CA SER A 343 7.06 -21.15 13.82
C SER A 343 7.48 -20.84 15.26
N LYS A 344 7.00 -19.75 15.86
CA LYS A 344 7.29 -19.40 17.25
C LYS A 344 6.44 -20.17 18.26
N ASN A 345 5.31 -20.74 17.85
CA ASN A 345 4.44 -21.51 18.73
C ASN A 345 4.93 -22.94 18.94
N ASP A 346 5.78 -23.47 18.05
CA ASP A 346 6.36 -24.83 18.19
C ASP A 346 7.57 -24.87 19.16
N ASP A 347 8.18 -23.71 19.46
CA ASP A 347 9.30 -23.57 20.39
C ASP A 347 8.87 -23.35 21.87
N ALA A 348 7.56 -23.34 22.16
CA ALA A 348 6.97 -23.04 23.47
C ALA A 348 6.30 -24.26 24.13
#